data_AF-A0A539ED80-F1
#
_entry.id   AF-A0A539ED80-F1
#
_cell.length_a   1.000
_cell.length_b   1.000
_cell.length_c   1.000
_cell.angle_alpha   90.00
_cell.angle_beta   90.00
_cell.angle_gamma   90.00
#
_symmetry.space_group_name_H-M   'P 1'
#
loop_
_entity.id
_entity.type
_entity.pdbx_description
1 polymer ?
#
loop_
_entity_poly.entity_id
_entity_poly.type
_entity_poly.pdbx_seq_one_letter_code
_entity_poly.pdbx_strand_id
1 'polypeptide(L)' 'AFTQQFEKGYQTLATDYHLPLLKSLLEGVESDPTLFQADGLHPNAAAQPRIMQNVWRQLQAMLSKP' A
#
# COMPACT_ATOMS: atom_id res chain seq x y z
N ALA A 1 17.87 -7.40 3.25
CA ALA A 1 17.75 -8.74 2.65
C ALA A 1 16.31 -9.26 2.70
N PHE A 2 15.74 -9.56 3.87
CA PHE A 2 14.37 -10.12 3.98
C PHE A 2 13.29 -9.22 3.35
N THR A 3 13.16 -7.96 3.78
CA THR A 3 12.11 -7.04 3.28
C THR A 3 12.16 -6.86 1.76
N GLN A 4 13.37 -6.72 1.20
CA GLN A 4 13.56 -6.60 -0.25
C GLN A 4 13.14 -7.87 -1.01
N GLN A 5 13.42 -9.06 -0.45
CA GLN A 5 12.98 -10.33 -1.04
C GLN A 5 11.47 -10.52 -0.94
N PHE A 6 10.88 -10.11 0.19
CA PHE A 6 9.44 -10.12 0.40
C PHE A 6 8.73 -9.23 -0.63
N GLU A 7 9.16 -7.96 -0.78
CA GLU A 7 8.63 -7.05 -1.79
C GLU A 7 8.80 -7.58 -3.22
N LYS A 8 9.96 -8.17 -3.52
CA LYS A 8 10.23 -8.77 -4.83
C LYS A 8 9.25 -9.91 -5.14
N GLY A 9 8.84 -10.70 -4.15
CA GLY A 9 7.84 -11.75 -4.32
C GLY A 9 6.53 -11.23 -4.91
N TYR A 10 6.01 -10.12 -4.38
CA TYR A 10 4.79 -9.48 -4.91
C TYR A 10 5.00 -8.91 -6.31
N GLN A 11 6.17 -8.31 -6.59
CA GLN A 11 6.50 -7.78 -7.92
C GLN A 11 6.57 -8.88 -8.98
N THR A 12 7.18 -10.02 -8.64
CA THR A 12 7.24 -11.20 -9.52
C THR A 12 5.83 -11.71 -9.82
N LEU A 13 5.00 -11.94 -8.80
CA LEU A 13 3.63 -12.40 -9.00
C LEU A 13 2.79 -11.42 -9.85
N ALA A 14 2.91 -10.12 -9.60
CA ALA A 14 2.21 -9.12 -10.39
C ALA A 14 2.60 -9.17 -11.87
N THR A 15 3.88 -9.42 -12.16
CA THR A 15 4.39 -9.56 -13.53
C THR A 15 3.87 -10.85 -14.17
N ASP A 16 4.05 -12.00 -13.52
CA ASP A 16 3.72 -13.31 -14.06
C ASP A 16 2.22 -13.44 -14.38
N TYR A 17 1.37 -12.87 -13.54
CA TYR A 17 -0.08 -12.93 -13.68
C TYR A 17 -0.70 -11.68 -14.34
N HIS A 18 0.12 -10.74 -14.83
CA HIS A 18 -0.33 -9.49 -15.45
C HIS A 18 -1.31 -8.69 -14.56
N LEU A 19 -1.05 -8.69 -13.25
CA LEU A 19 -1.88 -8.03 -12.27
C LEU A 19 -1.38 -6.60 -11.99
N PRO A 20 -2.29 -5.64 -11.78
CA PRO A 20 -1.90 -4.35 -11.23
C PRO A 20 -1.41 -4.52 -9.78
N LEU A 21 -0.36 -3.78 -9.41
CA LEU A 21 0.26 -3.84 -8.09
C LEU A 21 0.33 -2.44 -7.44
N LEU A 22 -0.21 -2.33 -6.21
CA LEU A 22 0.02 -1.18 -5.35
C LEU A 22 1.39 -1.33 -4.66
N LYS A 23 2.32 -0.40 -4.92
CA LYS A 23 3.71 -0.50 -4.44
C LYS A 23 3.86 -0.31 -2.92
N SER A 24 3.06 0.58 -2.33
CA SER A 24 2.99 0.75 -0.87
C SER A 24 1.57 1.16 -0.47
N LEU A 25 0.99 0.44 0.49
CA LEU A 25 -0.30 0.78 1.08
C LEU A 25 -0.18 2.00 2.02
N LEU A 26 0.95 2.11 2.72
CA LEU A 26 1.20 3.09 3.77
C LEU A 26 2.02 4.30 3.29
N GLU A 27 2.08 4.53 1.97
CA GLU A 27 2.80 5.67 1.38
C GLU A 27 2.37 6.99 2.04
N GLY A 28 3.33 7.63 2.72
CA GLY A 28 3.12 8.89 3.45
C GLY A 28 2.47 8.76 4.83
N VAL A 29 2.38 7.54 5.38
CA VAL A 29 1.97 7.26 6.77
C VAL A 29 3.17 6.76 7.59
N GLU A 30 4.04 5.96 6.98
CA GLU A 30 5.10 5.20 7.65
C GLU A 30 6.15 6.01 8.45
N SER A 31 6.32 7.30 8.17
CA SER A 31 7.28 8.16 8.86
C SER A 31 6.67 9.05 9.96
N ASP A 32 5.35 8.99 10.19
CA ASP A 32 4.67 9.82 11.20
C ASP A 32 4.14 8.95 12.35
N PRO A 33 4.82 8.92 13.51
CA PRO A 33 4.39 8.14 14.68
C PRO A 33 3.00 8.53 15.21
N THR A 34 2.54 9.76 14.96
CA THR A 34 1.21 10.22 15.41
C THR A 34 0.07 9.58 14.63
N LEU A 35 0.38 8.93 13.51
CA LEU A 35 -0.57 8.19 12.67
C LEU A 35 -0.68 6.71 13.05
N PHE A 36 0.02 6.25 14.10
CA PHE A 36 -0.04 4.88 14.60
C PHE A 36 -0.83 4.77 15.90
N GLN A 37 -1.32 3.57 16.20
CA GLN A 37 -1.86 3.18 17.49
C GLN A 37 -0.73 3.05 18.52
N ALA A 38 -1.08 2.86 19.79
CA ALA A 38 -0.12 2.77 20.89
C ALA A 38 0.92 1.64 20.73
N ASP A 39 0.64 0.63 19.90
CA ASP A 39 1.57 -0.46 19.60
C ASP A 39 2.67 -0.10 18.60
N GLY A 40 2.57 1.05 17.92
CA GLY A 40 3.52 1.49 16.90
C GLY A 40 3.52 0.64 15.63
N LEU A 41 2.53 -0.25 15.44
CA LEU A 41 2.43 -1.15 14.29
C LEU A 41 1.21 -0.82 13.42
N HIS A 42 0.07 -0.55 14.05
CA HIS A 42 -1.18 -0.36 13.31
C HIS A 42 -1.47 1.11 13.09
N PRO A 43 -1.80 1.56 11.86
CA PRO A 43 -2.28 2.91 11.64
C PRO A 43 -3.56 3.18 12.43
N ASN A 44 -3.70 4.40 12.95
CA ASN A 44 -4.90 4.84 13.66
C ASN A 44 -5.96 5.43 12.70
N ALA A 45 -7.05 5.94 13.25
CA ALA A 45 -8.16 6.49 12.46
C ALA A 45 -7.75 7.70 11.58
N ALA A 46 -6.80 8.52 12.04
CA ALA A 46 -6.35 9.70 11.30
C ALA A 46 -5.55 9.33 10.04
N ALA A 47 -4.91 8.15 10.01
CA ALA A 47 -4.19 7.65 8.84
C ALA A 47 -5.11 7.14 7.72
N GLN A 48 -6.33 6.71 8.06
CA GLN A 48 -7.21 5.97 7.14
C GLN A 48 -7.57 6.74 5.85
N PRO A 49 -7.85 8.06 5.86
CA PRO A 49 -8.10 8.81 4.63
C PRO A 49 -6.93 8.75 3.64
N ARG A 50 -5.68 8.79 4.13
CA ARG A 50 -4.48 8.68 3.29
C ARG A 50 -4.33 7.28 2.71
N ILE A 51 -4.51 6.25 3.54
CA ILE A 51 -4.48 4.85 3.11
C ILE A 51 -5.52 4.60 2.02
N MET A 52 -6.75 5.09 2.22
CA MET A 52 -7.82 5.02 1.22
C MET A 52 -7.41 5.67 -0.10
N GLN A 53 -6.82 6.88 -0.06
CA GLN A 53 -6.37 7.56 -1.28
C GLN A 53 -5.28 6.79 -2.04
N ASN A 54 -4.36 6.13 -1.32
CA ASN A 54 -3.32 5.29 -1.94
C ASN A 54 -3.94 4.13 -2.74
N VAL A 55 -4.97 3.48 -2.17
CA VAL A 55 -5.71 2.41 -2.87
C VAL A 55 -6.54 2.98 -4.02
N TRP A 56 -7.28 4.06 -3.78
CA TRP A 56 -8.23 4.63 -4.75
C TRP A 56 -7.53 5.09 -6.03
N ARG A 57 -6.35 5.72 -5.93
CA ARG A 57 -5.57 6.17 -7.10
C ARG A 57 -5.30 5.04 -8.09
N GLN A 58 -5.01 3.85 -7.59
CA GLN A 58 -4.74 2.67 -8.41
C GLN A 58 -6.03 1.97 -8.85
N LEU A 59 -7.00 1.81 -7.94
CA LEU A 59 -8.27 1.13 -8.21
C LEU A 59 -9.12 1.88 -9.24
N GLN A 60 -9.20 3.21 -9.15
CA GLN A 60 -9.98 4.02 -10.08
C GLN A 60 -9.53 3.82 -11.53
N ALA A 61 -8.22 3.70 -11.77
CA ALA A 61 -7.67 3.45 -13.11
C ALA A 61 -8.05 2.06 -13.67
N MET A 62 -8.34 1.09 -12.80
CA MET A 62 -8.83 -0.23 -13.22
C MET A 62 -10.33 -0.19 -13.56
N LEU A 63 -11.11 0.55 -12.77
CA LEU A 63 -12.56 0.67 -12.96
C LEU A 63 -12.94 1.56 -14.16
N SER A 64 -12.05 2.48 -14.56
CA SER A 64 -12.30 3.43 -15.65
C SER A 64 -11.99 2.87 -17.04
N LYS A 65 -11.55 1.60 -17.16
CA LYS A 65 -11.39 0.93 -18.45
C LYS A 65 -12.76 0.39 -18.89
N PRO A 66 -13.26 0.74 -20.10
CA PRO A 66 -14.48 0.15 -20.65
C PRO A 66 -14.34 -1.36 -20.89
#